data_AF-A0A142FMZ5-F1
#
_entry.id   AF-A0A142FMZ5-F1
#
_cell.length_a   1.000
_cell.length_b   1.000
_cell.length_c   1.000
_cell.angle_alpha   90.00
_cell.angle_beta   90.00
_cell.angle_gamma   90.00
#
_symmetry.space_group_name_H-M   'P 1'
#
loop_
_entity.id
_entity.type
_entity.pdbx_description
1 polymer ?
#
loop_
_entity_poly.entity_id
_entity_poly.type
_entity_poly.pdbx_seq_one_letter_code
_entity_poly.pdbx_strand_id
1 'polypeptide(L)'
;MTDPAAKDQPESSQRARVLQDMLLDALHAMRSMEQVESIEPSGGRNKTSDGILDRIVGFTGSALRLGARATDTSLRVGRALVNSQDQLRTMLAAGQSLKDIREVAGLTLSEMSEALNLKDKSLLEAIENGTSTLSFELILRLAALIARNDPIPFIMRTTRNYNPEVWQILNDWGIGRIPLQFEREREFINIFRRHDDARNLSDEGFRKVLEFTRHSFEMSMHFIEQQEAEMEELKASLQPSGPTEKKAPSSK
;
A
#
# COMPACT_ATOMS: atom_id res chain seq x y z
N MET A 1 36.28 4.35 34.50
CA MET A 1 35.63 5.26 33.55
C MET A 1 36.41 5.23 32.24
N THR A 2 35.82 4.72 31.17
CA THR A 2 36.39 4.72 29.82
C THR A 2 35.28 5.20 28.88
N ASP A 3 35.49 6.37 28.27
CA ASP A 3 34.58 7.03 27.34
C ASP A 3 34.30 6.20 26.06
N PRO A 4 33.04 6.10 25.59
CA PRO A 4 32.69 5.35 24.39
C PRO A 4 32.61 6.20 23.11
N ALA A 5 33.27 7.36 23.03
CA ALA A 5 33.02 8.34 21.95
C ALA A 5 33.96 8.29 20.72
N ALA A 6 34.74 7.21 20.52
CA ALA A 6 35.84 7.22 19.54
C ALA A 6 35.74 6.23 18.35
N LYS A 7 34.57 5.65 18.02
CA LYS A 7 34.45 4.64 16.95
C LYS A 7 33.65 5.00 15.69
N ASP A 8 32.88 6.10 15.66
CA ASP A 8 31.93 6.35 14.55
C ASP A 8 32.32 7.46 13.55
N GLN A 9 33.47 8.12 13.69
CA GLN A 9 33.86 9.23 12.79
C GLN A 9 34.33 8.87 11.36
N PRO A 10 34.91 7.69 11.04
CA PRO A 10 35.42 7.46 9.69
C PRO A 10 34.31 7.21 8.65
N GLU A 11 33.19 6.61 9.04
CA GLU A 11 32.04 6.30 8.18
C GLU A 11 31.31 7.57 7.68
N SER A 12 31.13 8.57 8.56
CA SER A 12 30.43 9.82 8.20
C SER A 12 31.21 10.64 7.17
N SER A 13 32.53 10.68 7.29
CA SER A 13 33.39 11.38 6.33
C SER A 13 33.42 10.70 4.97
N GLN A 14 33.29 9.37 4.93
CA GLN A 14 33.27 8.60 3.70
C GLN A 14 31.92 8.76 2.97
N ARG A 15 30.80 8.76 3.70
CA ARG A 15 29.45 9.05 3.15
C ARG A 15 29.35 10.47 2.61
N ALA A 16 29.95 11.45 3.28
CA ALA A 16 29.98 12.84 2.80
C ALA A 16 30.72 12.98 1.47
N ARG A 17 31.82 12.24 1.26
CA ARG A 17 32.55 12.22 -0.02
C ARG A 17 31.75 11.58 -1.15
N VAL A 18 31.07 10.47 -0.88
CA VAL A 18 30.21 9.81 -1.88
C VAL A 18 29.05 10.71 -2.30
N LEU A 19 28.42 11.41 -1.34
CA LEU A 19 27.37 12.40 -1.63
C LEU A 19 27.90 13.58 -2.45
N GLN A 20 29.11 14.04 -2.15
CA GLN A 20 29.75 15.13 -2.90
C GLN A 20 30.04 14.72 -4.35
N ASP A 21 30.58 13.51 -4.57
CA ASP A 21 30.85 13.00 -5.92
C ASP A 21 29.54 12.83 -6.72
N MET A 22 28.48 12.29 -6.11
CA MET A 22 27.17 12.16 -6.77
C MET A 22 26.57 13.51 -7.15
N LEU A 23 26.75 14.55 -6.34
CA LEU A 23 26.27 15.91 -6.65
C LEU A 23 27.08 16.55 -7.78
N LEU A 24 28.39 16.33 -7.82
CA LEU A 24 29.24 16.83 -8.91
C LEU A 24 28.89 16.17 -10.24
N ASP A 25 28.65 14.86 -10.25
CA ASP A 25 28.19 14.13 -11.44
C ASP A 25 26.83 14.64 -11.94
N ALA A 26 25.88 14.91 -11.02
CA ALA A 26 24.57 15.46 -11.37
C ALA A 26 24.68 16.87 -12.00
N LEU A 27 25.55 17.72 -11.46
CA LEU A 27 25.80 19.06 -12.02
C LEU A 27 26.46 19.00 -13.40
N HIS A 28 27.38 18.06 -13.62
CA HIS A 28 27.98 17.83 -14.94
C HIS A 28 26.95 17.33 -15.96
N ALA A 29 26.04 16.44 -15.55
CA ALA A 29 24.97 15.96 -16.41
C ALA A 29 23.99 17.08 -16.83
N MET A 30 23.57 17.94 -15.89
CA MET A 30 22.69 19.08 -16.20
C MET A 30 23.35 20.07 -17.18
N ARG A 31 24.65 20.36 -16.98
CA ARG A 31 25.40 21.25 -17.89
C ARG A 31 25.56 20.66 -19.30
N SER A 32 25.65 19.33 -19.41
CA SER A 32 25.71 18.66 -20.71
C SER A 32 24.39 18.74 -21.48
N MET A 33 23.24 18.71 -20.79
CA MET A 33 21.93 18.87 -21.41
C MET A 33 21.71 20.31 -21.91
N GLU A 34 22.17 21.31 -21.16
CA GLU A 34 22.07 22.72 -21.56
C GLU A 34 22.91 23.02 -22.84
N GLN A 35 24.06 22.34 -23.02
CA GLN A 35 24.83 22.45 -24.25
C GLN A 35 24.13 21.83 -25.47
N VAL A 36 23.33 20.78 -25.27
CA VAL A 36 22.58 20.13 -26.36
C VAL A 36 21.36 20.96 -26.79
N GLU A 37 20.79 21.77 -25.90
CA GLU A 37 19.66 22.67 -26.23
C GLU A 37 20.10 23.93 -26.99
N SER A 38 21.40 24.28 -26.96
CA SER A 38 21.95 25.46 -27.65
C SER A 38 22.24 25.28 -29.16
N ILE A 39 21.92 24.12 -29.75
CA ILE A 39 22.11 23.86 -31.18
C ILE A 39 20.76 23.92 -31.92
N GLU A 40 20.30 25.13 -32.23
CA GLU A 40 19.37 25.34 -33.36
C GLU A 40 20.13 25.33 -34.69
N PRO A 41 19.47 24.92 -35.79
CA PRO A 41 19.75 25.53 -37.08
C PRO A 41 18.48 26.11 -37.71
N SER A 42 18.58 27.42 -37.96
CA SER A 42 17.78 28.23 -38.88
C SER A 42 17.89 27.79 -40.35
N GLY A 43 16.81 27.99 -41.12
CA GLY A 43 16.88 28.34 -42.55
C GLY A 43 16.44 27.27 -43.56
N GLY A 44 15.38 27.56 -44.33
CA GLY A 44 14.67 26.60 -45.17
C GLY A 44 15.16 26.43 -46.62
N ARG A 45 14.62 25.39 -47.28
CA ARG A 45 14.34 25.31 -48.73
C ARG A 45 13.58 24.02 -49.06
N ASN A 46 12.53 24.17 -49.87
CA ASN A 46 11.77 23.09 -50.51
C ASN A 46 12.69 22.10 -51.26
N LYS A 47 12.59 20.79 -50.93
CA LYS A 47 12.64 19.70 -51.91
C LYS A 47 12.21 18.35 -51.29
N THR A 48 11.11 17.83 -51.84
CA THR A 48 10.70 16.41 -52.01
C THR A 48 10.61 15.48 -50.80
N SER A 49 9.40 14.96 -50.60
CA SER A 49 8.92 14.04 -49.57
C SER A 49 9.50 12.61 -49.58
N ASP A 50 10.61 12.35 -50.29
CA ASP A 50 11.20 11.00 -50.40
C ASP A 50 12.17 10.65 -49.25
N GLY A 51 12.69 11.64 -48.52
CA GLY A 51 13.68 11.38 -47.45
C GLY A 51 13.11 10.84 -46.13
N ILE A 52 11.79 10.92 -45.91
CA ILE A 52 11.15 10.47 -44.66
C ILE A 52 10.82 8.98 -44.74
N LEU A 53 10.37 8.51 -45.90
CA LEU A 53 10.06 7.08 -46.12
C LEU A 53 11.34 6.23 -46.11
N ASP A 54 12.44 6.75 -46.64
CA ASP A 54 13.74 6.06 -46.65
C ASP A 54 14.34 5.91 -45.23
N ARG A 55 14.02 6.83 -44.31
CA ARG A 55 14.41 6.75 -42.88
C ARG A 55 13.56 5.78 -42.07
N ILE A 56 12.28 5.59 -42.43
CA ILE A 56 11.39 4.62 -41.77
C ILE A 56 11.78 3.19 -42.20
N VAL A 57 12.10 2.99 -43.47
CA VAL A 57 12.57 1.70 -43.99
C VAL A 57 13.98 1.35 -43.47
N GLY A 58 14.82 2.35 -43.17
CA GLY A 58 16.11 2.15 -42.49
C GLY A 58 16.01 1.72 -41.01
N PHE A 59 14.85 1.89 -40.37
CA PHE A 59 14.68 1.59 -38.93
C PHE A 59 14.18 0.17 -38.65
N THR A 60 13.55 -0.50 -39.62
CA THR A 60 13.02 -1.86 -39.45
C THR A 60 14.12 -2.94 -39.50
N GLY A 61 15.30 -2.62 -40.05
CA GLY A 61 16.44 -3.55 -40.13
C GLY A 61 17.39 -3.58 -38.92
N SER A 62 17.33 -2.57 -38.03
CA SER A 62 18.33 -2.41 -36.96
C SER A 62 17.82 -2.75 -35.55
N ALA A 63 16.50 -2.88 -35.35
CA ALA A 63 15.93 -3.27 -34.06
C ALA A 63 16.15 -4.76 -33.72
N LEU A 64 16.36 -5.62 -34.73
CA LEU A 64 16.55 -7.07 -34.55
C LEU A 64 18.00 -7.48 -34.19
N ARG A 65 18.97 -6.56 -34.21
CA ARG A 65 20.37 -6.84 -33.87
C ARG A 65 20.88 -6.23 -32.57
N LEU A 66 19.99 -5.62 -31.78
CA LEU A 66 20.27 -5.19 -30.40
C LEU A 66 20.03 -6.32 -29.37
N GLY A 67 20.09 -7.58 -29.80
CA GLY A 67 19.75 -8.76 -29.00
C GLY A 67 20.93 -9.53 -28.37
N ALA A 68 22.16 -9.00 -28.31
CA ALA A 68 23.29 -9.81 -27.83
C ALA A 68 24.22 -9.18 -26.78
N ARG A 69 24.11 -7.89 -26.44
CA ARG A 69 25.02 -7.26 -25.45
C ARG A 69 24.37 -6.10 -24.66
N ALA A 70 23.35 -6.40 -23.87
CA ALA A 70 22.84 -5.46 -22.85
C ALA A 70 21.98 -6.23 -21.82
N THR A 71 22.64 -7.00 -20.96
CA THR A 71 21.99 -7.99 -20.09
C THR A 71 21.26 -7.40 -18.87
N ASP A 72 21.24 -6.08 -18.69
CA ASP A 72 20.64 -5.46 -17.48
C ASP A 72 19.67 -4.31 -17.81
N THR A 73 20.04 -3.38 -18.70
CA THR A 73 19.17 -2.25 -19.10
C THR A 73 17.91 -2.69 -19.86
N SER A 74 18.01 -3.68 -20.74
CA SER A 74 16.85 -4.22 -21.47
C SER A 74 15.86 -4.94 -20.55
N LEU A 75 16.37 -5.68 -19.56
CA LEU A 75 15.57 -6.33 -18.52
C LEU A 75 14.89 -5.33 -17.60
N ARG A 76 15.56 -4.24 -17.22
CA ARG A 76 14.97 -3.17 -16.39
C ARG A 76 13.84 -2.44 -17.12
N VAL A 77 14.02 -2.12 -18.40
CA VAL A 77 12.96 -1.50 -19.22
C VAL A 77 11.78 -2.46 -19.41
N GLY A 78 12.05 -3.73 -19.74
CA GLY A 78 11.00 -4.74 -19.84
C GLY A 78 10.23 -4.94 -18.53
N ARG A 79 10.93 -4.97 -17.39
CA ARG A 79 10.31 -5.08 -16.05
C ARG A 79 9.50 -3.84 -15.68
N ALA A 80 9.97 -2.64 -16.00
CA ALA A 80 9.24 -1.41 -15.76
C ALA A 80 7.93 -1.38 -16.57
N LEU A 81 7.96 -1.81 -17.84
CA LEU A 81 6.77 -1.91 -18.69
C LEU A 81 5.76 -2.92 -18.14
N VAL A 82 6.19 -4.12 -17.74
CA VAL A 82 5.32 -5.13 -17.13
C VAL A 82 4.70 -4.62 -15.83
N ASN A 83 5.51 -4.04 -14.94
CA ASN A 83 5.02 -3.46 -13.68
C ASN A 83 3.97 -2.37 -13.92
N SER A 84 4.17 -1.52 -14.94
CA SER A 84 3.21 -0.48 -15.29
C SER A 84 1.88 -1.04 -15.80
N GLN A 85 1.91 -2.13 -16.58
CA GLN A 85 0.69 -2.80 -17.04
C GLN A 85 -0.06 -3.48 -15.90
N ASP A 86 0.66 -4.14 -14.99
CA ASP A 86 0.06 -4.77 -13.81
C ASP A 86 -0.52 -3.72 -12.85
N GLN A 87 0.13 -2.57 -12.72
CA GLN A 87 -0.39 -1.43 -11.97
C GLN A 87 -1.69 -0.89 -12.59
N LEU A 88 -1.73 -0.68 -13.91
CA LEU A 88 -2.95 -0.23 -14.60
C LEU A 88 -4.10 -1.23 -14.45
N ARG A 89 -3.83 -2.54 -14.52
CA ARG A 89 -4.84 -3.58 -14.25
C ARG A 89 -5.36 -3.52 -12.83
N THR A 90 -4.46 -3.32 -11.86
CA THR A 90 -4.82 -3.19 -10.44
C THR A 90 -5.66 -1.93 -10.20
N MET A 91 -5.30 -0.82 -10.86
CA MET A 91 -6.06 0.44 -10.81
C MET A 91 -7.45 0.29 -11.44
N LEU A 92 -7.55 -0.40 -12.58
CA LEU A 92 -8.84 -0.69 -13.22
C LEU A 92 -9.75 -1.53 -12.33
N ALA A 93 -9.20 -2.60 -11.73
CA ALA A 93 -9.95 -3.43 -10.79
C ALA A 93 -10.37 -2.65 -9.53
N ALA A 94 -9.51 -1.76 -9.03
CA ALA A 94 -9.81 -0.89 -7.91
C ALA A 94 -10.88 0.16 -8.26
N GLY A 95 -10.85 0.70 -9.48
CA GLY A 95 -11.85 1.64 -10.00
C GLY A 95 -13.23 1.00 -10.13
N GLN A 96 -13.29 -0.21 -10.69
CA GLN A 96 -14.52 -0.98 -10.75
C GLN A 96 -15.05 -1.29 -9.34
N SER A 97 -14.17 -1.69 -8.42
CA SER A 97 -14.56 -1.91 -7.02
C SER A 97 -15.09 -0.62 -6.37
N LEU A 98 -14.53 0.54 -6.67
CA LEU A 98 -15.01 1.82 -6.14
C LEU A 98 -16.39 2.16 -6.68
N LYS A 99 -16.61 1.93 -7.98
CA LYS A 99 -17.91 2.06 -8.63
C LYS A 99 -18.96 1.16 -7.99
N ASP A 100 -18.65 -0.11 -7.78
CA ASP A 100 -19.55 -1.07 -7.15
C ASP A 100 -19.90 -0.61 -5.71
N ILE A 101 -18.91 -0.15 -4.95
CA ILE A 101 -19.09 0.37 -3.60
C ILE A 101 -20.01 1.61 -3.61
N ARG A 102 -19.83 2.53 -4.57
CA ARG A 102 -20.68 3.70 -4.75
C ARG A 102 -22.13 3.29 -5.02
N GLU A 103 -22.34 2.35 -5.94
CA GLU A 103 -23.67 1.88 -6.33
C GLU A 103 -24.37 1.14 -5.18
N VAL A 104 -23.64 0.32 -4.42
CA VAL A 104 -24.14 -0.33 -3.20
C VAL A 104 -24.51 0.67 -2.12
N ALA A 105 -23.79 1.80 -2.04
CA ALA A 105 -24.13 2.89 -1.14
C ALA A 105 -25.35 3.72 -1.62
N GLY A 106 -25.94 3.38 -2.78
CA GLY A 106 -27.08 4.11 -3.34
C GLY A 106 -26.72 5.49 -3.90
N LEU A 107 -25.43 5.74 -4.18
CA LEU A 107 -24.95 7.03 -4.65
C LEU A 107 -24.76 7.03 -6.17
N THR A 108 -25.19 8.11 -6.82
CA THR A 108 -24.80 8.42 -8.19
C THR A 108 -23.38 8.99 -8.22
N LEU A 109 -22.74 8.97 -9.40
CA LEU A 109 -21.42 9.59 -9.60
C LEU A 109 -21.44 11.08 -9.22
N SER A 110 -22.55 11.79 -9.50
CA SER A 110 -22.69 13.20 -9.14
C SER A 110 -22.80 13.41 -7.64
N GLU A 111 -23.64 12.64 -6.94
CA GLU A 111 -23.82 12.77 -5.48
C GLU A 111 -22.54 12.43 -4.72
N MET A 112 -21.81 11.39 -5.15
CA MET A 112 -20.53 11.06 -4.54
C MET A 112 -19.48 12.14 -4.81
N SER A 113 -19.41 12.68 -6.03
CA SER A 113 -18.48 13.77 -6.36
C SER A 113 -18.76 15.03 -5.52
N GLU A 114 -20.03 15.35 -5.30
CA GLU A 114 -20.46 16.45 -4.43
C GLU A 114 -20.12 16.18 -2.96
N ALA A 115 -20.41 14.98 -2.45
CA ALA A 115 -20.08 14.59 -1.08
C ALA A 115 -18.56 14.60 -0.82
N LEU A 116 -17.74 14.34 -1.84
CA LEU A 116 -16.29 14.41 -1.78
C LEU A 116 -15.74 15.83 -2.01
N ASN A 117 -16.61 16.81 -2.30
CA ASN A 117 -16.27 18.19 -2.62
C ASN A 117 -15.24 18.29 -3.75
N LEU A 118 -15.47 17.55 -4.85
CA LEU A 118 -14.64 17.59 -6.04
C LEU A 118 -15.05 18.77 -6.93
N LYS A 119 -14.05 19.52 -7.43
CA LYS A 119 -14.28 20.62 -8.38
C LYS A 119 -14.74 20.13 -9.75
N ASP A 120 -14.26 18.96 -10.15
CA ASP A 120 -14.55 18.36 -11.45
C ASP A 120 -15.04 16.92 -11.26
N LYS A 121 -16.24 16.63 -11.79
CA LYS A 121 -16.85 15.30 -11.76
C LYS A 121 -16.10 14.29 -12.64
N SER A 122 -15.43 14.77 -13.69
CA SER A 122 -14.65 13.91 -14.59
C SER A 122 -13.50 13.20 -13.87
N LEU A 123 -13.00 13.79 -12.77
CA LEU A 123 -11.96 13.17 -11.95
C LEU A 123 -12.44 11.86 -11.33
N LEU A 124 -13.66 11.84 -10.77
CA LEU A 124 -14.22 10.62 -10.17
C LEU A 124 -14.47 9.54 -11.23
N GLU A 125 -14.95 9.95 -12.41
CA GLU A 125 -15.12 9.05 -13.55
C GLU A 125 -13.79 8.44 -14.02
N ALA A 126 -12.73 9.26 -14.13
CA ALA A 126 -11.39 8.78 -14.47
C ALA A 126 -10.83 7.81 -13.41
N ILE A 127 -11.13 8.04 -12.13
CA ILE A 127 -10.74 7.14 -11.03
C ILE A 127 -11.49 5.81 -11.11
N GLU A 128 -12.82 5.82 -11.33
CA GLU A 128 -13.64 4.61 -11.48
C GLU A 128 -13.25 3.80 -12.72
N ASN A 129 -12.77 4.47 -13.78
CA ASN A 129 -12.25 3.82 -14.98
C ASN A 129 -10.77 3.36 -14.85
N GLY A 130 -10.13 3.61 -13.71
CA GLY A 130 -8.72 3.24 -13.47
C GLY A 130 -7.70 4.03 -14.29
N THR A 131 -8.10 5.18 -14.87
CA THR A 131 -7.23 6.03 -15.69
C THR A 131 -6.57 7.16 -14.90
N SER A 132 -7.05 7.42 -13.69
CA SER A 132 -6.47 8.40 -12.75
C SER A 132 -6.16 7.78 -11.39
N THR A 133 -5.17 8.35 -10.71
CA THR A 133 -4.81 7.93 -9.34
C THR A 133 -5.70 8.62 -8.29
N LEU A 134 -5.75 8.02 -7.10
CA LEU A 134 -6.39 8.63 -5.93
C LEU A 134 -5.33 9.28 -5.04
N SER A 135 -5.53 10.55 -4.70
CA SER A 135 -4.74 11.19 -3.64
C SER A 135 -5.06 10.55 -2.29
N PHE A 136 -4.08 10.46 -1.39
CA PHE A 136 -4.30 9.88 -0.06
C PHE A 136 -5.41 10.63 0.71
N GLU A 137 -5.46 11.95 0.56
CA GLU A 137 -6.49 12.80 1.14
C GLU A 137 -7.89 12.46 0.62
N LEU A 138 -8.03 12.18 -0.68
CA LEU A 138 -9.29 11.73 -1.25
C LEU A 138 -9.67 10.31 -0.79
N ILE A 139 -8.69 9.42 -0.58
CA ILE A 139 -8.92 8.10 0.04
C ILE A 139 -9.51 8.26 1.46
N LEU A 140 -9.00 9.21 2.25
CA LEU A 140 -9.55 9.48 3.58
C LEU A 140 -10.98 10.03 3.51
N ARG A 141 -11.28 10.95 2.58
CA ARG A 141 -12.65 11.43 2.35
C ARG A 141 -13.60 10.30 1.93
N LEU A 142 -13.15 9.43 1.02
CA LEU A 142 -13.90 8.25 0.58
C LEU A 142 -14.19 7.29 1.72
N ALA A 143 -13.19 7.03 2.58
CA ALA A 143 -13.35 6.18 3.73
C ALA A 143 -14.38 6.75 4.72
N ALA A 144 -14.36 8.07 4.95
CA ALA A 144 -15.34 8.75 5.79
C ALA A 144 -16.76 8.69 5.22
N LEU A 145 -16.90 8.74 3.89
CA LEU A 145 -18.20 8.70 3.22
C LEU A 145 -18.82 7.29 3.23
N ILE A 146 -18.05 6.28 2.84
CA ILE A 146 -18.58 4.95 2.50
C ILE A 146 -18.18 3.86 3.50
N ALA A 147 -17.01 3.96 4.14
CA ALA A 147 -16.50 2.93 5.06
C ALA A 147 -16.87 3.23 6.53
N ARG A 148 -18.16 3.47 6.79
CA ARG A 148 -18.70 3.92 8.10
C ARG A 148 -18.40 2.98 9.27
N ASN A 149 -18.46 1.68 9.01
CA ASN A 149 -18.27 0.66 10.03
C ASN A 149 -16.78 0.50 10.36
N ASP A 150 -15.94 0.53 9.32
CA ASP A 150 -14.52 0.22 9.46
C ASP A 150 -13.67 0.76 8.29
N PRO A 151 -13.06 1.94 8.45
CA PRO A 151 -12.35 2.60 7.36
C PRO A 151 -10.95 2.04 7.09
N ILE A 152 -10.34 1.33 8.06
CA ILE A 152 -8.92 0.96 7.99
C ILE A 152 -8.64 0.00 6.82
N PRO A 153 -9.37 -1.13 6.65
CA PRO A 153 -9.13 -2.03 5.51
C PRO A 153 -9.31 -1.34 4.17
N PHE A 154 -10.28 -0.42 4.08
CA PHE A 154 -10.53 0.36 2.88
C PHE A 154 -9.34 1.27 2.55
N ILE A 155 -8.90 2.09 3.51
CA ILE A 155 -7.74 2.99 3.32
C ILE A 155 -6.51 2.21 2.90
N MET A 156 -6.20 1.10 3.59
CA MET A 156 -5.03 0.28 3.33
C MET A 156 -5.07 -0.34 1.93
N ARG A 157 -6.19 -0.95 1.54
CA ARG A 157 -6.38 -1.57 0.23
C ARG A 157 -6.33 -0.54 -0.89
N THR A 158 -7.06 0.56 -0.74
CA THR A 158 -7.14 1.61 -1.76
C THR A 158 -5.81 2.30 -1.94
N THR A 159 -5.08 2.58 -0.85
CA THR A 159 -3.73 3.16 -0.93
C THR A 159 -2.78 2.22 -1.65
N ARG A 160 -2.79 0.92 -1.33
CA ARG A 160 -1.95 -0.07 -2.01
C ARG A 160 -2.24 -0.16 -3.52
N ASN A 161 -3.49 -0.07 -3.92
CA ASN A 161 -3.90 -0.26 -5.31
C ASN A 161 -3.65 0.99 -6.19
N TYR A 162 -3.86 2.19 -5.63
CA TYR A 162 -3.74 3.45 -6.38
C TYR A 162 -2.40 4.16 -6.20
N ASN A 163 -1.75 3.98 -5.05
CA ASN A 163 -0.50 4.68 -4.71
C ASN A 163 0.49 3.74 -3.99
N PRO A 164 1.19 2.87 -4.75
CA PRO A 164 2.10 1.89 -4.18
C PRO A 164 3.29 2.55 -3.45
N GLU A 165 3.72 3.73 -3.87
CA GLU A 165 4.80 4.48 -3.21
C GLU A 165 4.38 4.96 -1.81
N VAL A 166 3.19 5.56 -1.69
CA VAL A 166 2.62 5.93 -0.38
C VAL A 166 2.41 4.69 0.48
N TRP A 167 1.97 3.57 -0.09
CA TRP A 167 1.86 2.31 0.64
C TRP A 167 3.20 1.84 1.22
N GLN A 168 4.30 1.94 0.46
CA GLN A 168 5.63 1.58 0.99
C GLN A 168 6.02 2.44 2.18
N ILE A 169 5.82 3.77 2.10
CA ILE A 169 6.12 4.69 3.21
C ILE A 169 5.31 4.32 4.46
N LEU A 170 4.01 4.08 4.32
CA LEU A 170 3.13 3.68 5.42
C LEU A 170 3.54 2.32 6.01
N ASN A 171 3.94 1.38 5.15
CA ASN A 171 4.39 0.06 5.56
C ASN A 171 5.72 0.12 6.33
N ASP A 172 6.66 0.96 5.88
CA ASP A 172 7.95 1.20 6.55
C ASP A 172 7.75 1.86 7.93
N TRP A 173 6.71 2.68 8.07
CA TRP A 173 6.28 3.23 9.37
C TRP A 173 5.55 2.22 10.26
N GLY A 174 5.35 0.98 9.78
CA GLY A 174 4.77 -0.11 10.55
C GLY A 174 3.25 -0.21 10.49
N ILE A 175 2.56 0.60 9.68
CA ILE A 175 1.09 0.57 9.55
C ILE A 175 0.61 -0.77 8.97
N GLY A 176 1.46 -1.45 8.19
CA GLY A 176 1.20 -2.80 7.69
C GLY A 176 1.22 -3.89 8.77
N ARG A 177 1.65 -3.60 9.99
CA ARG A 177 1.76 -4.53 11.12
C ARG A 177 0.86 -4.07 12.25
N ILE A 178 -0.45 -4.25 12.10
CA ILE A 178 -1.39 -4.02 13.19
C ILE A 178 -1.24 -5.19 14.17
N PRO A 179 -0.85 -4.96 15.45
CA PRO A 179 -0.77 -6.03 16.42
C PRO A 179 -2.14 -6.69 16.63
N LEU A 180 -2.17 -8.01 16.82
CA LEU A 180 -3.42 -8.77 17.01
C LEU A 180 -4.34 -8.18 18.09
N GLN A 181 -3.77 -7.56 19.13
CA GLN A 181 -4.53 -6.87 20.16
C GLN A 181 -5.35 -5.70 19.60
N PHE A 182 -4.79 -4.89 18.71
CA PHE A 182 -5.50 -3.79 18.06
C PHE A 182 -6.60 -4.28 17.11
N GLU A 183 -6.40 -5.42 16.44
CA GLU A 183 -7.46 -6.03 15.64
C GLU A 183 -8.63 -6.44 16.52
N ARG A 184 -8.36 -7.07 17.67
CA ARG A 184 -9.39 -7.46 18.65
C ARG A 184 -10.13 -6.23 19.21
N GLU A 185 -9.41 -5.19 19.64
CA GLU A 185 -10.01 -3.93 20.09
C GLU A 185 -10.89 -3.28 19.02
N ARG A 186 -10.44 -3.30 17.77
CA ARG A 186 -11.20 -2.80 16.62
C ARG A 186 -12.51 -3.56 16.41
N GLU A 187 -12.53 -4.89 16.56
CA GLU A 187 -13.79 -5.65 16.45
C GLU A 187 -14.84 -5.19 17.47
N PHE A 188 -14.44 -4.85 18.70
CA PHE A 188 -15.37 -4.28 19.69
C PHE A 188 -15.90 -2.91 19.28
N ILE A 189 -15.03 -2.02 18.81
CA ILE A 189 -15.43 -0.69 18.31
C ILE A 189 -16.37 -0.83 17.10
N ASN A 190 -16.14 -1.83 16.25
CA ASN A 190 -16.94 -2.09 15.07
C ASN A 190 -18.37 -2.50 15.42
N ILE A 191 -18.60 -3.22 16.53
CA ILE A 191 -19.96 -3.50 17.03
C ILE A 191 -20.71 -2.19 17.23
N PHE A 192 -20.12 -1.25 17.96
CA PHE A 192 -20.73 0.07 18.17
C PHE A 192 -20.95 0.83 16.85
N ARG A 193 -19.94 0.87 15.97
CA ARG A 193 -20.01 1.65 14.73
C ARG A 193 -21.07 1.17 13.73
N ARG A 194 -21.40 -0.12 13.74
CA ARG A 194 -22.42 -0.74 12.87
C ARG A 194 -23.86 -0.36 13.23
N HIS A 195 -24.09 0.11 14.45
CA HIS A 195 -25.42 0.48 14.93
C HIS A 195 -25.59 2.00 14.92
N ASP A 196 -26.14 2.55 13.85
CA ASP A 196 -26.39 3.99 13.73
C ASP A 196 -27.32 4.53 14.82
N ASP A 197 -28.28 3.72 15.28
CA ASP A 197 -29.17 4.07 16.40
C ASP A 197 -28.40 4.39 17.68
N ALA A 198 -27.24 3.75 17.89
CA ALA A 198 -26.41 3.99 19.06
C ALA A 198 -25.85 5.43 19.10
N ARG A 199 -25.75 6.11 17.95
CA ARG A 199 -25.30 7.52 17.85
C ARG A 199 -26.41 8.52 18.19
N ASN A 200 -27.67 8.10 18.11
CA ASN A 200 -28.85 8.93 18.38
C ASN A 200 -29.37 8.75 19.81
N LEU A 201 -28.75 7.90 20.62
CA LEU A 201 -29.12 7.71 22.01
C LEU A 201 -28.92 8.99 22.82
N SER A 202 -29.83 9.23 23.77
CA SER A 202 -29.58 10.22 24.82
C SER A 202 -28.40 9.78 25.68
N ASP A 203 -27.75 10.73 26.37
CA ASP A 203 -26.66 10.43 27.30
C ASP A 203 -27.05 9.36 28.33
N GLU A 204 -28.30 9.40 28.81
CA GLU A 204 -28.84 8.39 29.72
C GLU A 204 -28.99 7.03 29.06
N GLY A 205 -29.53 6.97 27.84
CA GLY A 205 -29.65 5.74 27.08
C GLY A 205 -28.30 5.12 26.77
N PHE A 206 -27.33 5.94 26.35
CA PHE A 206 -25.97 5.49 26.08
C PHE A 206 -25.30 4.92 27.34
N ARG A 207 -25.45 5.57 28.51
CA ARG A 207 -24.93 5.03 29.79
C ARG A 207 -25.52 3.66 30.11
N LYS A 208 -26.83 3.48 29.95
CA LYS A 208 -27.49 2.19 30.23
C LYS A 208 -26.98 1.08 29.31
N VAL A 209 -26.84 1.38 28.00
CA VAL A 209 -26.26 0.43 27.04
C VAL A 209 -24.82 0.10 27.41
N LEU A 210 -24.00 1.10 27.75
CA LEU A 210 -22.61 0.89 28.15
C LEU A 210 -22.48 0.03 29.41
N GLU A 211 -23.30 0.28 30.42
CA GLU A 211 -23.33 -0.52 31.66
C GLU A 211 -23.76 -1.96 31.39
N PHE A 212 -24.81 -2.16 30.59
CA PHE A 212 -25.23 -3.48 30.18
C PHE A 212 -24.14 -4.23 29.39
N THR A 213 -23.45 -3.56 28.47
CA THR A 213 -22.34 -4.14 27.71
C THR A 213 -21.18 -4.53 28.62
N ARG A 214 -20.85 -3.72 29.64
CA ARG A 214 -19.81 -4.05 30.62
C ARG A 214 -20.14 -5.33 31.39
N HIS A 215 -21.34 -5.43 31.95
CA HIS A 215 -21.76 -6.65 32.67
C HIS A 215 -21.84 -7.87 31.77
N SER A 216 -22.35 -7.71 30.55
CA SER A 216 -22.38 -8.80 29.56
C SER A 216 -20.97 -9.28 29.21
N PHE A 217 -20.02 -8.36 29.09
CA PHE A 217 -18.62 -8.67 28.81
C PHE A 217 -17.96 -9.38 29.99
N GLU A 218 -18.15 -8.90 31.22
CA GLU A 218 -17.66 -9.53 32.45
C GLU A 218 -18.20 -10.96 32.60
N MET A 219 -19.49 -11.17 32.40
CA MET A 219 -20.08 -12.51 32.41
C MET A 219 -19.49 -13.41 31.31
N SER A 220 -19.33 -12.88 30.09
CA SER A 220 -18.72 -13.64 28.99
C SER A 220 -17.29 -14.06 29.31
N MET A 221 -16.49 -13.16 29.91
CA MET A 221 -15.13 -13.47 30.36
C MET A 221 -15.13 -14.60 31.38
N HIS A 222 -15.99 -14.53 32.39
CA HIS A 222 -16.11 -15.58 33.40
C HIS A 222 -16.45 -16.95 32.77
N PHE A 223 -17.39 -17.01 31.81
CA PHE A 223 -17.71 -18.28 31.12
C PHE A 223 -16.57 -18.81 30.26
N ILE A 224 -15.86 -17.93 29.53
CA ILE A 224 -14.73 -18.34 28.69
C ILE A 224 -13.56 -18.81 29.55
N GLU A 225 -13.25 -18.14 30.66
CA GLU A 225 -12.21 -18.56 31.61
C GLU A 225 -12.50 -19.96 32.18
N GLN A 226 -13.76 -20.23 32.55
CA GLN A 226 -14.18 -21.56 33.02
C GLN A 226 -14.01 -22.62 31.91
N GLN A 227 -14.46 -22.32 30.70
CA GLN A 227 -14.34 -23.23 29.56
C GLN A 227 -12.88 -23.53 29.20
N GLU A 228 -12.01 -22.51 29.21
CA GLU A 228 -10.58 -22.68 28.94
C GLU A 228 -9.92 -23.56 30.02
N ALA A 229 -10.27 -23.37 31.30
CA ALA A 229 -9.78 -24.22 32.39
C ALA A 229 -10.21 -25.69 32.22
N GLU A 230 -11.50 -25.95 31.94
CA GLU A 230 -12.01 -27.30 31.71
C GLU A 230 -11.33 -27.97 30.50
N MET A 231 -11.11 -27.21 29.43
CA MET A 231 -10.42 -27.68 28.22
C MET A 231 -8.95 -28.05 28.48
N GLU A 232 -8.24 -27.26 29.29
CA GLU A 232 -6.86 -27.55 29.68
C GLU A 232 -6.77 -28.78 30.59
N GLU A 233 -7.70 -28.95 31.53
CA GLU A 233 -7.80 -30.18 32.34
C GLU A 233 -8.07 -31.42 31.45
N LEU A 234 -8.99 -31.30 30.48
CA LEU A 234 -9.28 -32.37 29.53
C LEU A 234 -8.04 -32.73 28.69
N LYS A 235 -7.33 -31.72 28.16
CA LYS A 235 -6.09 -31.92 27.41
C LYS A 235 -5.01 -32.58 28.26
N ALA A 236 -4.87 -32.19 29.53
CA ALA A 236 -3.90 -32.79 30.45
C ALA A 236 -4.22 -34.27 30.73
N SER A 237 -5.51 -34.62 30.84
CA SER A 237 -5.95 -36.01 31.03
C SER A 237 -5.77 -36.91 29.79
N LEU A 238 -5.74 -36.30 28.59
CA LEU A 238 -5.63 -36.99 27.30
C LEU A 238 -4.20 -37.08 26.78
N GLN A 239 -3.21 -36.42 27.39
CA GLN A 239 -1.80 -36.61 27.06
C GLN A 239 -1.33 -37.98 27.60
N PRO A 240 -0.93 -38.93 26.73
CA PRO A 240 -0.39 -40.19 27.22
C PRO A 240 0.94 -39.91 27.91
N SER A 241 1.10 -40.40 29.14
CA SER A 241 2.38 -40.45 29.84
C SER A 241 3.44 -41.03 28.90
N GLY A 242 4.39 -40.20 28.47
CA GLY A 242 5.49 -40.56 27.57
C GLY A 242 6.29 -41.74 28.12
N PRO A 243 6.97 -42.50 27.24
CA PRO A 243 7.45 -43.84 27.54
C PRO A 243 8.45 -43.83 28.71
N THR A 244 8.11 -44.59 29.75
CA THR A 244 9.02 -45.00 30.84
C THR A 244 10.37 -45.44 30.26
N GLU A 245 11.40 -44.70 30.63
CA GLU A 245 12.80 -44.98 30.34
C GLU A 245 13.18 -46.37 30.90
N LYS A 246 13.15 -47.39 30.03
CA LYS A 246 13.64 -48.73 30.39
C LYS A 246 15.17 -48.70 30.41
N LYS A 247 15.75 -48.67 31.61
CA LYS A 247 17.16 -49.02 31.85
C LYS A 247 17.51 -50.34 31.16
N ALA A 248 18.64 -50.31 30.46
CA ALA A 248 19.23 -51.37 29.65
C ALA A 248 19.51 -52.69 30.41
N PRO A 249 19.65 -53.82 29.69
CA PRO A 249 20.63 -54.83 30.05
C PRO A 249 21.88 -54.68 29.17
N SER A 250 23.03 -54.59 29.85
CA SER A 250 24.37 -54.69 29.28
C SER A 250 24.59 -56.10 28.74
N SER A 251 24.98 -56.22 27.46
CA SER A 251 25.46 -57.48 26.88
C SER A 251 26.98 -57.59 27.00
N LYS A 252 27.42 -58.69 27.60
CA LYS A 252 28.78 -59.24 27.49
C LYS A 252 28.95 -60.00 26.18
#